data_AF-A0A1H6ZKA3-F1
#
_entry.id   AF-A0A1H6ZKA3-F1
#
_cell.length_a   1.000
_cell.length_b   1.000
_cell.length_c   1.000
_cell.angle_alpha   90.00
_cell.angle_beta   90.00
_cell.angle_gamma   90.00
#
_symmetry.space_group_name_H-M   'P 1'
#
loop_
_entity.id
_entity.type
_entity.pdbx_description
1 polymer ?
#
loop_
_entity_poly.entity_id
_entity_poly.type
_entity_poly.pdbx_seq_one_letter_code
_entity_poly.pdbx_strand_id
1 'polypeptide(L)'
;MSGFLWRMSGALAAGVLGLTLIFWQLEHAQLHAFAGLGRPSPAVYALLFAGLLLLNFSVFYALTRWARFVREHPDTRQLPPWFLIAIIVISGGVLVTGIAVHAGYLRSLDPLPMTISQGFVAFEAAFASLALVPLVLLAVRWSGGYRR
;
A
#
# COMPACT_ATOMS: atom_id res chain seq x y z
N MET A 1 -19.65 1.24 -16.79
CA MET A 1 -18.70 0.30 -16.15
C MET A 1 -19.48 -0.86 -15.54
N SER A 2 -19.01 -2.11 -15.64
CA SER A 2 -19.69 -3.24 -14.98
C SER A 2 -19.68 -3.04 -13.45
N GLY A 3 -20.73 -3.48 -12.75
CA GLY A 3 -20.83 -3.32 -11.28
C GLY A 3 -19.67 -3.96 -10.51
N PHE A 4 -18.98 -4.92 -11.12
CA PHE A 4 -17.74 -5.51 -10.60
C PHE A 4 -16.58 -4.51 -10.62
N LEU A 5 -16.31 -3.87 -11.77
CA LEU A 5 -15.23 -2.89 -11.91
C LEU A 5 -15.43 -1.72 -10.93
N TRP A 6 -16.66 -1.25 -10.76
CA TRP A 6 -16.96 -0.20 -9.78
C TRP A 6 -16.57 -0.59 -8.34
N ARG A 7 -16.92 -1.82 -7.92
CA ARG A 7 -16.56 -2.34 -6.59
C ARG A 7 -15.05 -2.49 -6.42
N MET A 8 -14.35 -2.92 -7.47
CA MET A 8 -12.90 -3.07 -7.44
C MET A 8 -12.18 -1.73 -7.44
N SER A 9 -12.68 -0.75 -8.19
CA SER A 9 -12.20 0.64 -8.11
C SER A 9 -12.42 1.24 -6.72
N GLY A 10 -13.57 0.96 -6.09
CA GLY A 10 -13.83 1.36 -4.71
C GLY A 10 -12.86 0.73 -3.72
N ALA A 11 -12.56 -0.56 -3.84
CA ALA A 11 -11.58 -1.24 -3.01
C ALA A 11 -10.16 -0.69 -3.23
N LEU A 12 -9.80 -0.36 -4.48
CA LEU A 12 -8.52 0.28 -4.78
C LEU A 12 -8.42 1.66 -4.12
N ALA A 13 -9.44 2.52 -4.29
CA ALA A 13 -9.45 3.85 -3.71
C ALA A 13 -9.39 3.81 -2.17
N ALA A 14 -10.15 2.91 -1.54
CA ALA A 14 -10.11 2.70 -0.10
C ALA A 14 -8.74 2.18 0.37
N GLY A 15 -8.14 1.24 -0.36
CA GLY A 15 -6.79 0.73 -0.06
C GLY A 15 -5.72 1.81 -0.16
N VAL A 16 -5.76 2.64 -1.22
CA VAL A 16 -4.85 3.78 -1.40
C VAL A 16 -5.03 4.79 -0.27
N LEU A 17 -6.27 5.12 0.10
CA LEU A 17 -6.55 6.00 1.24
C LEU A 17 -5.97 5.42 2.54
N GLY A 18 -6.11 4.11 2.77
CA GLY A 18 -5.52 3.41 3.91
C GLY A 18 -4.00 3.54 3.93
N LEU A 19 -3.33 3.32 2.79
CA LEU A 19 -1.88 3.51 2.65
C LEU A 19 -1.47 4.96 2.92
N THR A 20 -2.17 5.93 2.36
CA THR A 20 -1.90 7.36 2.60
C THR A 20 -2.00 7.68 4.09
N LEU A 21 -3.03 7.19 4.79
CA LEU A 21 -3.16 7.39 6.23
C LEU A 21 -2.01 6.75 7.00
N ILE A 22 -1.62 5.52 6.67
CA ILE A 22 -0.50 4.83 7.31
C ILE A 22 0.79 5.62 7.14
N PHE A 23 1.17 5.93 5.89
CA PHE A 23 2.42 6.63 5.59
C PHE A 23 2.44 8.05 6.13
N TRP A 24 1.31 8.75 6.10
CA TRP A 24 1.18 10.07 6.72
C TRP A 24 1.49 10.02 8.22
N GLN A 25 0.93 9.05 8.95
CA GLN A 25 1.18 8.92 10.39
C GLN A 25 2.57 8.35 10.70
N LEU A 26 3.14 7.53 9.80
CA LEU A 26 4.52 7.06 9.93
C LEU A 26 5.51 8.20 9.76
N GLU A 27 5.35 9.06 8.75
CA GLU A 27 6.19 10.25 8.56
C GLU A 27 6.08 11.17 9.79
N HIS A 28 4.86 11.41 10.29
CA HIS A 28 4.66 12.18 11.50
C HIS A 28 5.38 11.59 12.71
N ALA A 29 5.30 10.27 12.90
CA ALA A 29 6.00 9.57 13.97
C ALA A 29 7.53 9.60 13.82
N GLN A 30 8.04 9.48 12.59
CA GLN A 30 9.46 9.57 12.28
C GLN A 30 10.00 10.97 12.59
N LEU A 31 9.30 12.03 12.18
CA LEU A 31 9.70 13.42 12.48
C LEU A 31 9.78 13.68 13.99
N HIS A 32 8.82 13.19 14.77
CA HIS A 32 8.86 13.27 16.23
C HIS A 32 10.08 12.55 16.83
N ALA A 33 10.42 11.37 16.29
CA ALA A 33 11.59 10.62 16.73
C ALA A 33 12.89 11.34 16.37
N PHE A 34 13.03 11.86 15.14
CA PHE A 34 14.21 12.60 14.69
C PHE A 34 14.40 13.92 15.43
N ALA A 35 13.32 14.61 15.79
CA ALA A 35 13.37 15.85 16.57
C ALA A 35 13.60 15.61 18.08
N GLY A 36 13.66 14.37 18.55
CA GLY A 36 13.80 14.05 19.97
C GLY A 36 12.59 14.42 20.84
N LEU A 37 11.41 14.63 20.22
CA LEU A 37 10.18 15.05 20.88
C LEU A 37 9.42 13.89 21.57
N GLY A 38 9.98 12.68 21.51
CA GLY A 38 9.38 11.49 22.10
C GLY A 38 8.22 10.93 21.28
N ARG A 39 7.22 10.36 21.97
CA ARG A 39 6.11 9.67 21.30
C ARG A 39 5.06 10.67 20.78
N PRO A 40 4.56 10.50 19.55
CA PRO A 40 3.41 11.27 19.05
C PRO A 40 2.16 11.08 19.92
N SER A 41 1.18 11.96 19.70
CA SER A 41 -0.10 11.86 20.38
C SER A 41 -0.82 10.53 20.08
N PRO A 42 -1.63 9.99 21.01
CA PRO A 42 -2.41 8.77 20.78
C PRO A 42 -3.28 8.79 19.51
N ALA A 43 -3.71 9.99 19.07
CA ALA A 43 -4.49 10.16 17.86
C ALA A 43 -3.72 9.73 16.59
N VAL A 44 -2.40 9.92 16.54
CA VAL A 44 -1.54 9.47 15.42
C VAL A 44 -1.59 7.95 15.30
N TYR A 45 -1.47 7.24 16.42
CA TYR A 45 -1.55 5.78 16.44
C TYR A 45 -2.96 5.26 16.10
N ALA A 46 -4.01 5.95 16.57
CA ALA A 46 -5.39 5.60 16.24
C ALA A 46 -5.67 5.74 14.73
N LEU A 47 -5.19 6.81 14.09
CA LEU A 47 -5.30 7.01 12.65
C LEU A 47 -4.46 6.01 11.85
N LEU A 48 -3.26 5.68 12.32
CA LEU A 48 -2.44 4.63 11.74
C LEU A 48 -3.18 3.29 11.77
N PHE A 49 -3.79 2.93 12.91
CA PHE A 49 -4.60 1.74 13.05
C PHE A 49 -5.83 1.75 12.14
N ALA A 50 -6.52 2.88 12.03
CA ALA A 50 -7.64 3.03 11.10
C ALA A 50 -7.21 2.82 9.63
N GLY A 51 -6.05 3.36 9.24
CA GLY A 51 -5.45 3.12 7.93
C GLY A 51 -5.13 1.65 7.68
N LEU A 52 -4.56 0.95 8.69
CA LEU A 52 -4.30 -0.49 8.63
C LEU A 52 -5.60 -1.31 8.46
N LEU A 53 -6.65 -0.99 9.22
CA LEU A 53 -7.94 -1.64 9.07
C LEU A 53 -8.49 -1.43 7.66
N LEU A 54 -8.51 -0.18 7.19
CA LEU A 54 -9.02 0.16 5.87
C LEU A 54 -8.27 -0.58 4.75
N LEU A 55 -6.95 -0.63 4.84
CA LEU A 55 -6.10 -1.37 3.90
C LEU A 55 -6.40 -2.87 3.93
N ASN A 56 -6.45 -3.48 5.13
CA ASN A 56 -6.72 -4.91 5.29
C ASN A 56 -8.09 -5.30 4.75
N PHE A 57 -9.14 -4.55 5.09
CA PHE A 57 -10.48 -4.78 4.56
C PHE A 57 -10.51 -4.66 3.04
N SER A 58 -9.84 -3.66 2.48
CA SER A 58 -9.79 -3.43 1.03
C SER A 58 -9.08 -4.57 0.29
N VAL A 59 -7.91 -4.99 0.78
CA VAL A 59 -7.12 -6.10 0.22
C VAL A 59 -7.88 -7.42 0.32
N PHE A 60 -8.45 -7.73 1.47
CA PHE A 60 -9.20 -8.97 1.67
C PHE A 60 -10.48 -9.02 0.82
N TYR A 61 -11.19 -7.89 0.74
CA TYR A 61 -12.36 -7.75 -0.12
C TYR A 61 -11.98 -7.96 -1.59
N ALA A 62 -10.91 -7.30 -2.06
CA ALA A 62 -10.42 -7.40 -3.43
C ALA A 62 -10.01 -8.84 -3.76
N LEU A 63 -9.22 -9.49 -2.89
CA LEU A 63 -8.79 -10.89 -3.03
C LEU A 63 -10.00 -11.82 -3.17
N THR A 64 -10.96 -11.73 -2.24
CA THR A 64 -12.14 -12.61 -2.20
C THR A 64 -13.01 -12.43 -3.44
N ARG A 65 -13.25 -11.18 -3.87
CA ARG A 65 -14.07 -10.87 -5.03
C ARG A 65 -13.41 -11.31 -6.33
N TRP A 66 -12.13 -11.03 -6.48
CA TRP A 66 -11.39 -11.37 -7.68
C TRP A 66 -11.21 -12.89 -7.82
N ALA A 67 -10.98 -13.60 -6.71
CA ALA A 67 -10.95 -15.06 -6.68
C ALA A 67 -12.28 -15.70 -7.08
N ARG A 68 -13.42 -15.10 -6.70
CA ARG A 68 -14.73 -15.54 -7.17
C ARG A 68 -14.91 -15.28 -8.66
N PHE A 69 -14.55 -14.08 -9.12
CA PHE A 69 -14.68 -13.69 -10.52
C PHE A 69 -13.88 -14.60 -11.47
N VAL A 70 -12.62 -14.91 -11.14
CA VAL A 70 -11.77 -15.82 -11.93
C VAL A 70 -12.33 -17.24 -11.98
N ARG A 71 -12.96 -17.71 -10.90
CA ARG A 71 -13.62 -19.03 -10.88
C ARG A 71 -14.85 -19.07 -11.78
N GLU A 72 -15.62 -17.98 -11.82
CA GLU A 72 -16.80 -17.86 -12.68
C GLU A 72 -16.43 -17.64 -14.16
N HIS A 73 -15.23 -17.11 -14.44
CA HIS A 73 -14.77 -16.77 -15.79
C HIS A 73 -13.35 -17.34 -16.04
N PRO A 74 -13.22 -18.66 -16.25
CA PRO A 74 -11.92 -19.33 -16.36
C PRO A 74 -11.07 -18.85 -17.55
N ASP A 75 -11.72 -18.37 -18.62
CA ASP A 75 -11.05 -17.85 -19.82
C ASP A 75 -10.46 -16.43 -19.63
N THR A 76 -10.60 -15.85 -18.43
CA THR A 76 -10.05 -14.52 -18.13
C THR A 76 -8.52 -14.55 -18.22
N ARG A 77 -7.96 -13.87 -19.22
CA ARG A 77 -6.51 -13.74 -19.38
C ARG A 77 -5.90 -13.02 -18.18
N GLN A 78 -4.94 -13.68 -17.53
CA GLN A 78 -4.17 -13.10 -16.43
C GLN A 78 -2.74 -12.81 -16.87
N LEU A 79 -2.18 -11.68 -16.41
CA LEU A 79 -0.79 -11.32 -16.68
C LEU A 79 0.19 -12.36 -16.13
N PRO A 80 1.26 -12.74 -16.86
CA PRO A 80 2.18 -13.79 -16.43
C PRO A 80 2.72 -13.60 -15.00
N PRO A 81 2.88 -14.67 -14.19
CA PRO A 81 3.36 -14.55 -12.81
C PRO A 81 4.69 -13.81 -12.68
N TRP A 82 5.64 -14.08 -13.58
CA TRP A 82 6.96 -13.43 -13.59
C TRP A 82 6.85 -11.91 -13.75
N PHE A 83 5.87 -11.43 -14.52
CA PHE A 83 5.66 -10.01 -14.76
C PHE A 83 5.09 -9.32 -13.52
N LEU A 84 4.12 -9.98 -12.85
CA LEU A 84 3.59 -9.50 -11.58
C LEU A 84 4.69 -9.46 -10.50
N ILE A 85 5.51 -10.49 -10.42
CA ILE A 85 6.65 -10.56 -9.50
C ILE A 85 7.66 -9.44 -9.80
N ALA A 86 7.98 -9.20 -11.07
CA ALA A 86 8.88 -8.12 -11.47
C ALA A 86 8.37 -6.74 -11.01
N ILE A 87 7.08 -6.46 -11.17
CA ILE A 87 6.47 -5.21 -10.68
C ILE A 87 6.60 -5.10 -9.16
N ILE A 88 6.31 -6.18 -8.42
CA ILE A 88 6.41 -6.20 -6.95
C ILE A 88 7.85 -5.90 -6.51
N VAL A 89 8.83 -6.60 -7.09
CA VAL A 89 10.24 -6.47 -6.72
C VAL A 89 10.77 -5.08 -7.07
N ILE A 90 10.50 -4.58 -8.28
CA ILE A 90 10.95 -3.24 -8.71
C ILE A 90 10.31 -2.17 -7.84
N SER A 91 8.99 -2.24 -7.63
CA SER A 91 8.27 -1.24 -6.83
C SER A 91 8.72 -1.26 -5.37
N GLY A 92 8.90 -2.45 -4.79
CA GLY A 92 9.43 -2.61 -3.44
C GLY A 92 10.87 -2.12 -3.30
N GLY A 93 11.73 -2.40 -4.28
CA GLY A 93 13.10 -1.91 -4.32
C GLY A 93 13.15 -0.39 -4.35
N VAL A 94 12.39 0.25 -5.26
CA VAL A 94 12.29 1.71 -5.36
C VAL A 94 11.75 2.31 -4.06
N LEU A 95 10.73 1.71 -3.45
CA LEU A 95 10.17 2.15 -2.17
C LEU A 95 11.23 2.15 -1.06
N VAL A 96 11.96 1.03 -0.89
CA VAL A 96 13.01 0.90 0.13
C VAL A 96 14.13 1.91 -0.10
N THR A 97 14.59 2.05 -1.35
CA THR A 97 15.62 3.05 -1.71
C THR A 97 15.13 4.47 -1.42
N GLY A 98 13.89 4.79 -1.79
CA GLY A 98 13.29 6.11 -1.54
C GLY A 98 13.22 6.43 -0.05
N ILE A 99 12.80 5.48 0.78
CA ILE A 99 12.78 5.62 2.25
C ILE A 99 14.19 5.87 2.80
N ALA A 100 15.19 5.12 2.33
CA ALA A 100 16.56 5.28 2.78
C ALA A 100 17.13 6.66 2.41
N VAL A 101 16.87 7.13 1.19
CA VAL A 101 17.29 8.45 0.72
C VAL A 101 16.59 9.56 1.50
N HIS A 102 15.27 9.46 1.71
CA HIS A 102 14.51 10.45 2.48
C HIS A 102 14.98 10.52 3.94
N ALA A 103 15.18 9.37 4.59
CA ALA A 103 15.72 9.33 5.95
C ALA A 103 17.15 9.92 6.03
N GLY A 104 17.99 9.67 5.02
CA GLY A 104 19.32 10.28 4.91
C GLY A 104 19.23 11.80 4.76
N TYR A 105 18.30 12.28 3.93
CA TYR A 105 18.02 13.71 3.75
C TYR A 105 17.56 14.37 5.06
N LEU A 106 16.58 13.78 5.76
CA LEU A 106 16.09 14.34 7.03
C LEU A 106 17.20 14.48 8.09
N ARG A 107 18.12 13.51 8.18
CA ARG A 107 19.28 13.58 9.11
C ARG A 107 20.28 14.69 8.75
N SER A 108 20.29 15.14 7.50
CA SER A 108 21.18 16.21 7.05
C SER A 108 20.64 17.62 7.34
N LEU A 109 19.38 17.73 7.78
CA LEU A 109 18.72 19.00 8.06
C LEU A 109 18.87 19.37 9.54
N ASP A 110 19.39 20.58 9.77
CA ASP A 110 19.37 21.25 11.07
C ASP A 110 19.03 22.73 10.85
N PRO A 111 17.82 23.22 11.20
CA PRO A 111 16.78 22.52 11.97
C PRO A 111 15.95 21.53 11.13
N LEU A 112 15.40 20.50 11.79
CA LEU A 112 14.50 19.53 11.17
C LEU A 112 13.10 20.17 10.92
N PRO A 113 12.59 20.18 9.68
CA PRO A 113 11.24 20.65 9.40
C PRO A 113 10.21 19.64 9.92
N MET A 114 9.27 20.10 10.75
CA MET A 114 8.20 19.25 11.31
C MET A 114 6.97 19.14 10.40
N THR A 115 7.02 19.71 9.20
CA THR A 115 5.95 19.60 8.21
C THR A 115 6.03 18.26 7.50
N ILE A 116 4.89 17.56 7.40
CA ILE A 116 4.79 16.29 6.69
C ILE A 116 5.03 16.50 5.20
N SER A 117 5.94 15.72 4.62
CA SER A 117 6.22 15.74 3.18
C SER A 117 5.11 15.03 2.41
N GLN A 118 4.17 15.79 1.88
CA GLN A 118 3.06 15.25 1.07
C GLN A 118 3.57 14.48 -0.16
N GLY A 119 4.65 14.97 -0.78
CA GLY A 119 5.28 14.32 -1.93
C GLY A 119 5.88 12.96 -1.57
N PHE A 120 6.52 12.85 -0.40
CA PHE A 120 7.07 11.59 0.08
C PHE A 120 5.97 10.58 0.43
N VAL A 121 4.92 11.02 1.13
CA VAL A 121 3.76 10.18 1.44
C VAL A 121 3.07 9.69 0.16
N ALA A 122 2.91 10.57 -0.84
CA ALA A 122 2.33 10.19 -2.14
C ALA A 122 3.21 9.17 -2.88
N PHE A 123 4.54 9.35 -2.84
CA PHE A 123 5.49 8.38 -3.37
C PHE A 123 5.34 7.01 -2.69
N GLU A 124 5.34 6.96 -1.36
CA GLU A 124 5.21 5.71 -0.60
C GLU A 124 3.89 5.01 -0.89
N ALA A 125 2.78 5.75 -0.85
CA ALA A 125 1.44 5.22 -1.13
C ALA A 125 1.33 4.68 -2.56
N ALA A 126 1.91 5.37 -3.54
CA ALA A 126 1.91 4.95 -4.95
C ALA A 126 2.70 3.66 -5.16
N PHE A 127 3.95 3.59 -4.68
CA PHE A 127 4.79 2.41 -4.86
C PHE A 127 4.33 1.21 -4.04
N ALA A 128 3.80 1.44 -2.82
CA ALA A 128 3.14 0.39 -2.06
C ALA A 128 1.90 -0.14 -2.79
N SER A 129 1.09 0.74 -3.40
CA SER A 129 -0.06 0.32 -4.21
C SER A 129 0.36 -0.49 -5.44
N LEU A 130 1.42 -0.05 -6.13
CA LEU A 130 1.99 -0.77 -7.27
C LEU A 130 2.57 -2.14 -6.89
N ALA A 131 2.97 -2.35 -5.64
CA ALA A 131 3.34 -3.67 -5.14
C ALA A 131 2.11 -4.50 -4.71
N LEU A 132 1.15 -3.90 -4.00
CA LEU A 132 0.01 -4.61 -3.43
C LEU A 132 -1.01 -5.06 -4.47
N VAL A 133 -1.28 -4.26 -5.51
CA VAL A 133 -2.22 -4.62 -6.58
C VAL A 133 -1.79 -5.93 -7.28
N PRO A 134 -0.57 -6.04 -7.84
CA PRO A 134 -0.12 -7.29 -8.44
C PRO A 134 0.02 -8.42 -7.41
N LEU A 135 0.32 -8.12 -6.14
CA LEU A 135 0.30 -9.14 -5.09
C LEU A 135 -1.08 -9.76 -4.92
N VAL A 136 -2.15 -8.95 -4.91
CA VAL A 136 -3.54 -9.45 -4.87
C VAL A 136 -3.82 -10.30 -6.10
N LEU A 137 -3.50 -9.83 -7.30
CA LEU A 137 -3.73 -10.58 -8.55
C LEU A 137 -2.96 -11.90 -8.58
N LEU A 138 -1.73 -11.90 -8.06
CA LEU A 138 -0.88 -13.07 -7.96
C LEU A 138 -1.45 -14.05 -6.92
N ALA A 139 -1.84 -13.58 -5.74
CA ALA A 139 -2.45 -14.40 -4.69
C ALA A 139 -3.76 -15.07 -5.12
N VAL A 140 -4.58 -14.41 -5.95
CA VAL A 140 -5.82 -14.98 -6.50
C VAL A 140 -5.57 -16.27 -7.27
N ARG A 141 -4.42 -16.39 -7.97
CA ARG A 141 -4.06 -17.61 -8.70
C ARG A 141 -4.00 -18.83 -7.79
N TRP A 142 -3.58 -18.65 -6.54
CA TRP A 142 -3.45 -19.75 -5.58
C TRP A 142 -4.60 -19.85 -4.58
N SER A 143 -5.42 -18.80 -4.42
CA SER A 143 -6.56 -18.81 -3.48
C SER A 143 -7.71 -19.72 -3.93
N GLY A 144 -7.76 -20.08 -5.20
CA GLY A 144 -8.83 -20.90 -5.78
C GLY A 144 -8.39 -22.33 -6.06
N GLY A 145 -8.11 -23.14 -5.02
CA GLY A 145 -8.03 -24.61 -5.11
C GLY A 145 -7.45 -25.13 -6.44
N TYR A 146 -6.25 -24.64 -6.79
CA TYR A 146 -5.66 -24.71 -8.12
C TYR A 146 -5.11 -26.11 -8.42
N ARG A 147 -6.05 -27.06 -8.61
CA ARG A 147 -6.01 -28.36 -9.32
C ARG A 147 -7.14 -29.23 -8.74
N ARG A 148 -8.22 -29.38 -9.48
CA ARG A 148 -8.93 -30.67 -9.57
C ARG A 148 -8.60 -31.24 -10.93
#